data_AF-A0A955DE63-F1
#
_entry.id   AF-A0A955DE63-F1
#
_cell.length_a   1.000
_cell.length_b   1.000
_cell.length_c   1.000
_cell.angle_alpha   90.00
_cell.angle_beta   90.00
_cell.angle_gamma   90.00
#
_symmetry.space_group_name_H-M   'P 1'
#
loop_
_entity.id
_entity.type
_entity.pdbx_description
1 polymer ?
#
loop_
_entity_poly.entity_id
_entity_poly.type
_entity_poly.pdbx_seq_one_letter_code
_entity_poly.pdbx_strand_id
1 'polypeptide(L)'
;MVNDAVIANLRAAAEADHGLADPRSSERVPCPCELMVRWLHAPECPTRYEILDVGNGGFRIRHTLPVLEGMVGVAVKLLPTGEAINRCVRVVWVDRPVGHEPGEAGLEYI
;
A
#
# COMPACT_ATOMS: atom_id res chain seq x y z
N MET A 1 18.97 0.59 4.34
CA MET A 1 18.50 1.89 4.86
C MET A 1 17.03 2.00 4.51
N VAL A 2 16.21 2.12 5.54
CA VAL A 2 14.76 2.00 5.54
C VAL A 2 14.24 3.38 5.13
N ASN A 3 13.67 3.54 3.92
CA ASN A 3 13.39 4.87 3.34
C ASN A 3 12.08 5.53 3.85
N ASP A 4 12.01 5.91 5.13
CA ASP A 4 10.79 6.50 5.75
C ASP A 4 10.43 7.85 5.11
N ALA A 5 11.43 8.55 4.58
CA ALA A 5 11.26 9.80 3.85
C ALA A 5 10.32 9.64 2.64
N VAL A 6 10.33 8.49 1.96
CA VAL A 6 9.46 8.21 0.82
C VAL A 6 8.00 8.21 1.24
N ILE A 7 7.69 7.53 2.35
CA ILE A 7 6.31 7.44 2.85
C ILE A 7 5.83 8.80 3.35
N ALA A 8 6.70 9.54 4.04
CA ALA A 8 6.40 10.91 4.46
C ALA A 8 6.14 11.83 3.25
N ASN A 9 6.96 11.76 2.21
CA ASN A 9 6.80 12.54 0.99
C ASN A 9 5.52 12.15 0.23
N LEU A 10 5.22 10.85 0.15
CA LEU A 10 4.01 10.34 -0.49
C LEU A 10 2.75 10.93 0.18
N ARG A 11 2.74 10.95 1.50
CA ARG A 11 1.66 11.56 2.29
C ARG A 11 1.58 13.06 2.09
N ALA A 12 2.70 13.77 2.18
CA ALA A 12 2.72 15.22 2.00
C ALA A 12 2.23 15.64 0.60
N ALA A 13 2.62 14.89 -0.44
CA ALA A 13 2.16 15.13 -1.81
C ALA A 13 0.65 14.88 -1.96
N ALA A 14 0.15 13.80 -1.35
CA ALA A 14 -1.26 13.46 -1.37
C ALA A 14 -2.13 14.43 -0.55
N GLU A 15 -1.60 14.95 0.57
CA GLU A 15 -2.23 16.00 1.40
C GLU A 15 -2.29 17.34 0.67
N ALA A 16 -1.26 17.68 -0.13
CA ALA A 16 -1.22 18.91 -0.91
C ALA A 16 -2.21 18.93 -2.09
N ASP A 17 -2.52 17.77 -2.66
CA ASP A 17 -3.47 17.61 -3.76
C ASP A 17 -4.94 17.66 -3.26
N HIS A 18 -5.20 17.15 -2.06
CA HIS A 18 -6.53 17.16 -1.43
C HIS A 18 -6.71 18.40 -0.55
N GLY A 19 -6.96 19.55 -1.18
CA GLY A 19 -7.40 20.76 -0.50
C GLY A 19 -8.64 20.49 0.37
N LEU A 20 -8.52 20.74 1.68
CA LEU A 20 -9.53 20.57 2.74
C LEU A 20 -9.70 19.14 3.29
N ALA A 21 -8.61 18.47 3.67
CA ALA A 21 -8.71 17.40 4.66
C ALA A 21 -8.87 18.00 6.07
N ASP A 22 -9.97 17.69 6.75
CA ASP A 22 -10.12 17.94 8.19
C ASP A 22 -8.94 17.28 8.93
N PRO A 23 -8.10 18.02 9.69
CA PRO A 23 -6.96 17.44 10.41
C PRO A 23 -7.37 16.42 11.49
N ARG A 24 -8.67 16.18 11.70
CA ARG A 24 -9.22 15.13 12.57
C ARG A 24 -9.85 13.96 11.82
N SER A 25 -9.90 13.98 10.49
CA SER A 25 -10.48 12.93 9.67
C SER A 25 -9.38 12.08 9.02
N SER A 26 -9.00 11.00 9.72
CA SER A 26 -8.20 9.87 9.26
C SER A 26 -6.72 10.15 8.94
N GLU A 27 -5.81 9.48 9.65
CA GLU A 27 -4.35 9.44 9.40
C GLU A 27 -3.94 8.87 8.02
N ARG A 28 -4.90 8.64 7.13
CA ARG A 28 -4.73 7.99 5.83
C ARG A 28 -5.01 8.98 4.72
N VAL A 29 -4.09 9.05 3.78
CA VAL A 29 -4.13 10.00 2.66
C VAL A 29 -4.30 9.21 1.36
N PRO A 30 -5.25 9.57 0.48
CA PRO A 30 -5.44 8.89 -0.80
C PRO A 30 -4.17 8.95 -1.66
N CYS A 31 -3.72 7.82 -2.20
CA CYS A 31 -2.57 7.81 -3.14
C CYS A 31 -2.91 7.00 -4.38
N PRO A 32 -3.22 7.65 -5.53
CA PRO A 32 -3.49 6.97 -6.79
C PRO A 32 -2.17 6.54 -7.44
N CYS A 33 -1.47 5.63 -6.77
CA CYS A 33 -0.18 5.10 -7.14
C CYS A 33 -0.21 3.57 -7.02
N GLU A 34 0.76 2.88 -7.61
CA GLU A 34 0.82 1.43 -7.46
C GLU A 34 1.98 1.00 -6.56
N LEU A 35 1.76 -0.06 -5.80
CA LEU A 35 2.74 -0.71 -4.95
C LEU A 35 3.23 -2.00 -5.60
N MET A 36 4.55 -2.15 -5.74
CA MET A 36 5.15 -3.43 -6.07
C MET A 36 5.54 -4.17 -4.78
N VAL A 37 4.97 -5.35 -4.56
CA VAL A 37 5.24 -6.20 -3.39
C VAL A 37 5.90 -7.50 -3.83
N ARG A 38 6.98 -7.89 -3.16
CA ARG A 38 7.57 -9.23 -3.26
C ARG A 38 7.12 -10.05 -2.06
N TRP A 39 6.27 -11.04 -2.30
CA TRP A 39 5.78 -11.92 -1.26
C TRP A 39 6.84 -12.96 -0.87
N LEU A 40 6.96 -13.29 0.41
CA LEU A 40 7.97 -14.25 0.89
C LEU A 40 7.78 -15.65 0.31
N HIS A 41 6.53 -16.06 0.03
CA HIS A 41 6.24 -17.37 -0.55
C HIS A 41 6.55 -17.45 -2.06
N ALA A 42 6.74 -16.31 -2.73
CA ALA A 42 7.01 -16.22 -4.18
C ALA A 42 7.89 -14.99 -4.50
N PRO A 43 9.15 -14.95 -4.02
CA PRO A 43 9.99 -13.74 -4.08
C PRO A 43 10.44 -13.36 -5.50
N GLU A 44 10.39 -14.30 -6.45
CA GLU A 44 10.71 -14.12 -7.86
C GLU A 44 9.53 -13.57 -8.69
N CYS A 45 8.34 -13.49 -8.09
CA CYS A 45 7.11 -13.06 -8.75
C CYS A 45 6.54 -11.80 -8.06
N PRO A 46 7.16 -10.61 -8.23
CA PRO A 46 6.64 -9.39 -7.66
C PRO A 46 5.24 -9.09 -8.21
N THR A 47 4.32 -8.77 -7.31
CA THR A 47 2.93 -8.44 -7.64
C THR A 47 2.70 -6.94 -7.52
N ARG A 48 1.92 -6.37 -8.44
CA ARG A 48 1.51 -4.95 -8.43
C ARG A 48 0.10 -4.85 -7.86
N TYR A 49 -0.09 -3.85 -7.00
CA TYR A 49 -1.38 -3.49 -6.44
C TYR A 49 -1.61 -2.00 -6.58
N GLU A 50 -2.84 -1.59 -6.80
CA GLU A 50 -3.21 -0.18 -6.70
C GLU A 50 -3.31 0.20 -5.22
N ILE A 51 -2.71 1.32 -4.83
CA ILE A 51 -2.87 1.90 -3.51
C ILE A 51 -4.17 2.73 -3.52
N LEU A 52 -4.97 2.56 -2.48
CA LEU A 52 -6.15 3.39 -2.25
C LEU A 52 -5.81 4.55 -1.32
N ASP A 53 -5.10 4.23 -0.23
CA ASP A 53 -4.55 5.21 0.69
C ASP A 53 -3.31 4.68 1.42
N VAL A 54 -2.55 5.63 1.97
CA VAL A 54 -1.38 5.38 2.81
C VAL A 54 -1.55 6.08 4.14
N GLY A 55 -1.25 5.38 5.23
CA GLY A 55 -1.20 5.95 6.58
C GLY A 55 0.08 5.60 7.32
N ASN A 56 0.20 6.04 8.58
CA ASN A 56 1.36 5.78 9.42
C ASN A 56 1.67 4.29 9.58
N GLY A 57 0.62 3.46 9.66
CA GLY A 57 0.75 2.02 9.88
C GLY A 57 0.92 1.20 8.62
N GLY A 58 0.70 1.75 7.42
CA GLY A 58 0.81 0.99 6.19
C GLY A 58 -0.10 1.45 5.06
N PHE A 59 -0.48 0.53 4.19
CA PHE A 59 -1.21 0.80 2.95
C PHE A 59 -2.58 0.13 2.97
N ARG A 60 -3.57 0.75 2.32
CA ARG A 60 -4.74 0.03 1.83
C ARG A 60 -4.59 -0.17 0.33
N ILE A 61 -4.74 -1.40 -0.12
CA ILE A 61 -4.55 -1.77 -1.53
C ILE A 61 -5.81 -2.39 -2.11
N ARG A 62 -5.96 -2.28 -3.43
CA ARG A 62 -6.94 -3.02 -4.22
C ARG A 62 -6.28 -4.25 -4.84
N HIS A 63 -6.96 -5.39 -4.84
CA HIS A 63 -6.45 -6.64 -5.39
C HIS A 63 -7.51 -7.44 -6.15
N THR A 64 -7.07 -8.12 -7.20
CA THR A 64 -7.84 -9.12 -7.96
C THR A 64 -7.30 -10.53 -7.79
N LEU A 65 -6.05 -10.64 -7.33
CA LEU A 65 -5.38 -11.90 -7.04
C LEU A 65 -5.66 -12.35 -5.60
N PRO A 66 -5.53 -13.66 -5.30
CA PRO A 66 -5.63 -14.15 -3.93
C PRO A 66 -4.62 -13.47 -3.01
N VAL A 67 -5.13 -12.76 -2.01
CA VAL A 67 -4.38 -12.22 -0.88
C VAL A 67 -5.00 -12.81 0.38
N LEU A 68 -4.18 -13.27 1.31
CA LEU A 68 -4.61 -13.90 2.56
C LEU A 68 -4.07 -13.11 3.73
N GLU A 69 -4.89 -13.01 4.77
CA GLU A 69 -4.46 -12.45 6.05
C GLU A 69 -3.25 -13.22 6.60
N GLY A 70 -2.29 -12.50 7.17
CA GLY A 70 -1.03 -13.05 7.66
C GLY A 70 0.06 -13.22 6.59
N MET A 71 -0.24 -13.02 5.30
CA MET A 71 0.81 -13.02 4.27
C MET A 71 1.83 -11.92 4.54
N VAL A 72 3.12 -12.26 4.42
CA VAL A 72 4.23 -11.34 4.65
C VAL A 72 5.03 -11.17 3.35
N GLY A 73 5.46 -9.94 3.10
CA GLY A 73 6.27 -9.58 1.94
C GLY A 73 7.08 -8.32 2.16
N VAL A 74 7.72 -7.86 1.10
CA VAL A 74 8.46 -6.60 1.05
C VAL A 74 7.81 -5.70 0.00
N ALA A 75 7.27 -4.57 0.44
CA ALA A 75 6.93 -3.43 -0.40
C ALA A 75 8.23 -2.84 -0.97
N VAL A 76 8.48 -3.05 -2.26
CA VAL A 76 9.77 -2.75 -2.89
C VAL A 76 9.83 -1.31 -3.37
N LYS A 77 8.82 -0.88 -4.14
CA LYS A 77 8.80 0.43 -4.79
C LYS A 77 7.40 0.88 -5.19
N LEU A 78 7.27 2.16 -5.45
CA LEU A 78 6.09 2.80 -6.02
C LEU A 78 6.20 2.90 -7.54
N LEU A 79 5.06 2.85 -8.22
CA LEU A 79 4.95 3.12 -9.66
C LEU A 79 3.89 4.21 -9.89
N PRO A 80 4.04 5.04 -10.94
CA PRO A 80 5.08 4.97 -11.99
C PRO A 80 6.42 5.59 -11.60
N THR A 81 6.53 6.27 -10.44
CA THR A 81 7.73 7.04 -10.05
C THR A 81 9.01 6.20 -9.95
N GLY A 82 8.88 4.91 -9.65
CA GLY A 82 10.01 3.99 -9.47
C GLY A 82 10.72 4.13 -8.12
N GLU A 83 10.18 4.94 -7.22
CA GLU A 83 10.78 5.26 -5.93
C GLU A 83 10.83 4.03 -5.01
N ALA A 84 12.02 3.74 -4.47
CA ALA A 84 12.25 2.56 -3.65
C ALA A 84 11.76 2.78 -2.21
N ILE A 85 10.87 1.90 -1.75
CA ILE A 85 10.36 1.85 -0.38
C ILE A 85 11.17 0.87 0.48
N ASN A 86 11.31 -0.37 -0.01
CA ASN A 86 11.93 -1.50 0.70
C ASN A 86 11.47 -1.63 2.16
N ARG A 87 10.17 -1.89 2.36
CA ARG A 87 9.53 -2.09 3.68
C ARG A 87 8.94 -3.48 3.81
N CYS A 88 9.19 -4.14 4.93
CA CYS A 88 8.46 -5.34 5.29
C CYS A 88 7.00 -4.98 5.58
N VAL A 89 6.07 -5.80 5.07
CA VAL A 89 4.64 -5.62 5.26
C VAL A 89 3.95 -6.94 5.56
N ARG A 90 2.88 -6.89 6.36
CA ARG A 90 1.96 -7.99 6.62
C ARG A 90 0.56 -7.62 6.17
N VAL A 91 -0.17 -8.57 5.58
CA VAL A 91 -1.61 -8.44 5.38
C VAL A 91 -2.33 -8.62 6.71
N VAL A 92 -3.07 -7.62 7.16
CA VAL A 92 -3.76 -7.62 8.48
C VAL A 92 -5.28 -7.80 8.38
N TRP A 93 -5.85 -7.57 7.20
CA TRP A 93 -7.24 -7.91 6.89
C TRP A 93 -7.41 -7.98 5.37
N VAL A 94 -8.43 -8.71 4.92
CA VAL A 94 -8.77 -8.85 3.50
C VAL A 94 -10.28 -8.79 3.34
N ASP A 95 -10.75 -7.89 2.50
CA ASP A 95 -12.07 -7.95 1.89
C ASP A 95 -11.98 -8.67 0.54
N ARG A 96 -12.87 -9.64 0.32
CA ARG A 96 -12.73 -10.54 -0.83
C ARG A 96 -13.37 -9.92 -2.08
N PRO A 97 -12.80 -10.18 -3.27
CA PRO A 97 -13.47 -9.84 -4.52
C PRO A 97 -14.88 -10.46 -4.59
N VAL A 98 -15.88 -9.67 -4.99
CA VAL A 98 -17.27 -10.13 -5.18
C VAL A 98 -17.62 -10.05 -6.66
N GLY A 99 -17.76 -11.21 -7.30
CA GLY A 99 -18.03 -11.28 -8.74
C GLY A 99 -16.87 -10.72 -9.55
N HIS A 100 -17.10 -9.60 -10.24
CA HIS A 100 -16.08 -8.89 -11.03
C HIS A 100 -15.44 -7.71 -10.28
N GLU A 101 -15.93 -7.37 -9.09
CA GLU A 101 -15.38 -6.26 -8.30
C GLU A 101 -14.10 -6.70 -7.57
N PRO A 102 -13.02 -5.90 -7.64
CA PRO A 102 -11.78 -6.20 -6.94
C PRO A 102 -11.98 -6.08 -5.42
N GLY A 103 -11.23 -6.89 -4.66
CA GLY A 103 -11.20 -6.82 -3.21
C GLY A 103 -10.26 -5.73 -2.71
N GLU A 104 -10.32 -5.47 -1.41
CA GLU A 104 -9.40 -4.57 -0.71
C GLU A 104 -8.62 -5.33 0.36
N ALA A 105 -7.39 -4.89 0.65
CA ALA A 105 -6.63 -5.46 1.74
C ALA A 105 -5.83 -4.39 2.48
N GLY A 106 -5.68 -4.59 3.79
CA GLY A 106 -4.82 -3.77 4.64
C GLY A 106 -3.43 -4.39 4.76
N LEU A 107 -2.41 -3.62 4.42
CA LEU A 107 -1.00 -3.94 4.65
C LEU A 107 -0.49 -3.10 5.81
N GLU A 108 0.10 -3.73 6.82
CA GLU A 108 0.77 -3.06 7.94
C GLU A 108 2.29 -3.19 7.83
N TYR A 109 3.03 -2.15 8.20
CA TYR A 109 4.48 -2.21 8.34
C TYR A 109 4.89 -3.17 9.47
N ILE A 110 5.99 -3.89 9.27
CA ILE A 110 6.61 -4.77 10.27
C ILE A 110 7.97 -4.22 10.69
#